data_AF-A0A7S2HUJ4-F1
#
_entry.id   AF-A0A7S2HUJ4-F1
#
_cell.length_a   1.000
_cell.length_b   1.000
_cell.length_c   1.000
_cell.angle_alpha   90.00
_cell.angle_beta   90.00
_cell.angle_gamma   90.00
#
_symmetry.space_group_name_H-M   'P 1'
#
loop_
_entity.id
_entity.type
_entity.pdbx_description
1 polymer ?
#
loop_
_entity_poly.entity_id
_entity_poly.type
_entity_poly.pdbx_seq_one_letter_code
_entity_poly.pdbx_strand_id
1 'polypeptide(L)'
;SVSQVLGRWKKRQLASRHFGVVRHAERADAVWAFYRGERWTQTEDFVRWPVDPPLSDAGIDFARQEMAGQVREFEIVHGMQIHIVVTSPYFRCVQTAAEICCTLGPRARLIIDLSIGEVFGPRVMGEVRPHLPTRPVKQLLAYCKERGVRCVPETIGKWPAWPEDLKSARWRYTDRFLTFLQRGAVTKRNFLLVTHGDCVGAAFSVMPSKADTAVEKVGYGGMFLASRQEQRQESSASSRSRSTGSSRLHSSCTPLTESMPLPFFSPDSGGNVAKRNSWNAVMPGPSDLEEPSMEAELDSPALAQALANFDVPETSAWGVDQDVPSVQFRGQQVKEFLAPPKASDGWDVATHDLLLRPKSRGGASPGGQTKGSAFSRKLAALAKHSRFPRERIECLLGDLPDRPLGDFDVRLDLAPPAPALAVQPSFSHASLSTYLFGATDIGTQSEIPDLNSDIGSDAGDMMGRRTTENSLWSD
;
A
#
# COMPACT_ATOMS: atom_id res chain seq x y z
N SER A 1 -34.98 -0.24 5.59
CA SER A 1 -34.65 1.14 5.14
C SER A 1 -33.13 1.30 5.02
N VAL A 2 -32.62 2.28 4.26
CA VAL A 2 -31.17 2.63 4.20
C VAL A 2 -30.60 2.90 5.61
N SER A 3 -31.44 3.37 6.54
CA SER A 3 -31.08 3.53 7.97
C SER A 3 -30.84 2.21 8.73
N GLN A 4 -31.39 1.06 8.31
CA GLN A 4 -31.09 -0.24 8.91
C GLN A 4 -29.79 -0.85 8.39
N VAL A 5 -29.40 -0.59 7.14
CA VAL A 5 -28.11 -1.04 6.58
C VAL A 5 -26.95 -0.29 7.22
N LEU A 6 -27.10 1.02 7.43
CA LEU A 6 -26.12 1.86 8.15
C LEU A 6 -26.08 1.56 9.66
N GLY A 7 -27.21 1.19 10.28
CA GLY A 7 -27.27 0.77 11.68
C GLY A 7 -26.56 -0.56 11.98
N ARG A 8 -26.36 -1.41 10.96
CA ARG A 8 -25.63 -2.70 11.07
C ARG A 8 -24.13 -2.59 10.86
N TRP A 9 -23.61 -1.41 10.52
CA TRP A 9 -22.18 -1.13 10.63
C TRP A 9 -21.83 -1.00 12.12
N LYS A 10 -21.85 -2.12 12.86
CA LYS A 10 -21.13 -2.25 14.12
C LYS A 10 -19.73 -1.73 13.80
N LYS A 11 -19.39 -0.54 14.30
CA LYS A 11 -18.07 0.07 14.14
C LYS A 11 -17.07 -1.00 14.56
N ARG A 12 -16.42 -1.65 13.59
CA ARG A 12 -15.39 -2.63 13.88
C ARG A 12 -14.30 -1.87 14.62
N GLN A 13 -14.18 -2.11 15.92
CA GLN A 13 -13.01 -1.65 16.64
C GLN A 13 -11.91 -2.64 16.34
N LEU A 14 -11.01 -2.23 15.46
CA LEU A 14 -9.75 -2.94 15.29
C LEU A 14 -8.82 -2.51 16.43
N ALA A 15 -8.29 -3.48 17.17
CA ALA A 15 -7.31 -3.23 18.22
C ALA A 15 -6.01 -2.62 17.66
N SER A 16 -5.76 -2.84 16.37
CA SER A 16 -4.56 -2.38 15.69
C SER A 16 -4.82 -2.10 14.21
N ARG A 17 -3.97 -1.27 13.61
CA ARG A 17 -4.05 -0.87 12.19
C ARG A 17 -2.83 -1.38 11.47
N HIS A 18 -3.04 -1.96 10.29
CA HIS A 18 -1.97 -2.56 9.50
C HIS A 18 -2.02 -2.03 8.08
N PHE A 19 -0.84 -1.76 7.54
CA PHE A 19 -0.72 -1.58 6.11
C PHE A 19 0.64 -2.06 5.61
N GLY A 20 0.78 -2.18 4.30
CA GLY A 20 2.08 -2.38 3.68
C GLY A 20 2.13 -1.84 2.27
N VAL A 21 3.35 -1.63 1.78
CA VAL A 21 3.62 -1.19 0.41
C VAL A 21 4.71 -2.09 -0.17
N VAL A 22 4.42 -2.69 -1.31
CA VAL A 22 5.17 -3.79 -1.90
C VAL A 22 5.48 -3.46 -3.35
N ARG A 23 6.74 -3.61 -3.78
CA ARG A 23 7.11 -3.60 -5.20
C ARG A 23 6.72 -4.93 -5.82
N HIS A 24 6.31 -4.94 -7.10
CA HIS A 24 6.11 -6.18 -7.84
C HIS A 24 7.38 -7.08 -7.84
N ALA A 25 7.19 -8.37 -8.07
CA ALA A 25 8.26 -9.36 -8.19
C ALA A 25 9.06 -9.23 -9.50
N GLU A 26 9.97 -10.17 -9.77
CA GLU A 26 10.84 -10.14 -10.96
C GLU A 26 10.04 -10.08 -12.26
N ARG A 27 10.46 -9.19 -13.17
CA ARG A 27 9.85 -8.98 -14.48
C ARG A 27 10.40 -9.95 -15.51
N ALA A 28 9.57 -10.35 -16.46
CA ALA A 28 9.94 -11.23 -17.56
C ALA A 28 10.92 -10.61 -18.57
N ASP A 29 11.07 -9.28 -18.60
CA ASP A 29 12.04 -8.57 -19.42
C ASP A 29 13.40 -8.39 -18.74
N ALA A 30 13.59 -8.92 -17.53
CA ALA A 30 14.91 -8.97 -16.90
C ALA A 30 15.88 -9.84 -17.71
N VAL A 31 17.15 -9.46 -17.73
CA VAL A 31 18.20 -10.03 -18.61
C VAL A 31 18.33 -11.56 -18.52
N TRP A 32 17.99 -12.17 -17.38
CA TRP A 32 18.07 -13.62 -17.14
C TRP A 32 16.73 -14.27 -16.84
N ALA A 33 15.64 -13.51 -16.97
CA ALA A 33 14.30 -14.02 -16.75
C ALA A 33 13.82 -14.87 -17.93
N PHE A 34 12.99 -15.84 -17.57
CA PHE A 34 12.19 -16.65 -18.48
C PHE A 34 10.71 -16.39 -18.21
N TYR A 35 9.90 -16.50 -19.26
CA TYR A 35 8.46 -16.47 -19.21
C TYR A 35 7.95 -17.69 -19.95
N ARG A 36 7.33 -18.62 -19.21
CA ARG A 36 6.89 -19.92 -19.72
C ARG A 36 8.02 -20.72 -20.39
N GLY A 37 9.23 -20.64 -19.82
CA GLY A 37 10.40 -21.37 -20.29
C GLY A 37 11.14 -20.74 -21.49
N GLU A 38 10.73 -19.59 -21.99
CA GLU A 38 11.41 -18.88 -23.09
C GLU A 38 11.65 -17.40 -22.76
N ARG A 39 12.38 -16.69 -23.63
CA ARG A 39 12.62 -15.24 -23.46
C ARG A 39 11.35 -14.48 -23.82
N TRP A 40 10.83 -13.66 -22.91
CA TRP A 40 9.60 -12.90 -23.16
C TRP A 40 9.66 -12.04 -24.43
N THR A 41 10.81 -11.44 -24.72
CA THR A 41 11.03 -10.63 -25.94
C THR A 41 10.88 -11.41 -27.26
N GLN A 42 10.79 -12.74 -27.22
CA GLN A 42 10.56 -13.62 -28.37
C GLN A 42 9.10 -14.08 -28.49
N THR A 43 8.22 -13.65 -27.58
CA THR A 43 6.82 -14.08 -27.53
C THR A 43 5.87 -13.11 -28.22
N GLU A 44 4.68 -13.58 -28.60
CA GLU A 44 3.59 -12.72 -29.08
C GLU A 44 3.15 -11.69 -28.03
N ASP A 45 3.25 -12.04 -26.73
CA ASP A 45 2.89 -11.14 -25.63
C ASP A 45 3.78 -9.88 -25.62
N PHE A 46 5.07 -10.01 -25.93
CA PHE A 46 5.98 -8.86 -26.07
C PHE A 46 5.60 -7.96 -27.25
N VAL A 47 5.24 -8.55 -28.39
CA VAL A 47 4.81 -7.77 -29.58
C VAL A 47 3.58 -6.92 -29.24
N ARG A 48 2.66 -7.48 -28.45
CA ARG A 48 1.41 -6.80 -28.05
C ARG A 48 1.61 -5.80 -26.91
N TRP A 49 2.49 -6.10 -25.96
CA TRP A 49 2.66 -5.36 -24.70
C TRP A 49 4.13 -5.03 -24.38
N PRO A 50 4.87 -4.35 -25.27
CA PRO A 50 6.33 -4.21 -25.12
C PRO A 50 6.76 -3.42 -23.87
N VAL A 51 5.86 -2.63 -23.28
CA VAL A 51 6.12 -1.81 -22.09
C VAL A 51 5.39 -2.30 -20.83
N ASP A 52 4.61 -3.38 -20.92
CA ASP A 52 3.89 -3.99 -19.79
C ASP A 52 4.25 -5.48 -19.63
N PRO A 53 5.52 -5.78 -19.29
CA PRO A 53 5.98 -7.15 -19.11
C PRO A 53 5.21 -7.87 -18.01
N PRO A 54 4.95 -9.17 -18.19
CA PRO A 54 4.52 -10.03 -17.09
C PRO A 54 5.66 -10.22 -16.08
N LEU A 55 5.35 -10.89 -14.98
CA LEU A 55 6.35 -11.51 -14.13
C LEU A 55 7.05 -12.66 -14.85
N SER A 56 8.32 -12.86 -14.52
CA SER A 56 9.07 -14.06 -14.93
C SER A 56 8.52 -15.30 -14.22
N ASP A 57 8.93 -16.49 -14.67
CA ASP A 57 8.60 -17.75 -14.00
C ASP A 57 9.09 -17.74 -12.54
N ALA A 58 10.33 -17.30 -12.31
CA ALA A 58 10.88 -17.12 -10.97
C ALA A 58 10.15 -16.02 -10.17
N GLY A 59 9.72 -14.94 -10.81
CA GLY A 59 8.96 -13.86 -10.18
C GLY A 59 7.58 -14.31 -9.71
N ILE A 60 6.91 -15.18 -10.46
CA ILE A 60 5.64 -15.81 -10.06
C ILE A 60 5.84 -16.69 -8.83
N ASP A 61 6.86 -17.55 -8.84
CA ASP A 61 7.13 -18.45 -7.71
C ASP A 61 7.55 -17.67 -6.46
N PHE A 62 8.42 -16.67 -6.61
CA PHE A 62 8.81 -15.77 -5.52
C PHE A 62 7.62 -15.00 -4.94
N ALA A 63 6.72 -14.48 -5.78
CA ALA A 63 5.51 -13.79 -5.32
C ALA A 63 4.59 -14.74 -4.53
N ARG A 64 4.45 -15.98 -4.99
CA ARG A 64 3.57 -17.00 -4.36
C ARG A 64 4.12 -17.52 -3.04
N GLN A 65 5.41 -17.81 -2.98
CA GLN A 65 6.03 -18.50 -1.84
C GLN A 65 6.55 -17.50 -0.81
N GLU A 66 7.50 -16.67 -1.23
CA GLU A 66 8.25 -15.80 -0.33
C GLU A 66 7.45 -14.56 0.06
N MET A 67 7.01 -13.76 -0.92
CA MET A 67 6.34 -12.49 -0.64
C MET A 67 5.01 -12.70 0.09
N ALA A 68 4.20 -13.66 -0.37
CA ALA A 68 2.95 -13.98 0.27
C ALA A 68 3.16 -14.58 1.68
N GLY A 69 4.23 -15.35 1.87
CA GLY A 69 4.67 -15.88 3.17
C GLY A 69 5.02 -14.76 4.14
N GLN A 70 5.84 -13.79 3.74
CA GLN A 70 6.22 -12.63 4.56
C GLN A 70 5.01 -11.81 5.01
N VAL A 71 4.07 -11.53 4.09
CA VAL A 71 2.83 -10.80 4.43
C VAL A 71 1.99 -11.61 5.43
N ARG A 72 1.87 -12.93 5.24
CA ARG A 72 1.09 -13.80 6.13
C ARG A 72 1.74 -13.95 7.50
N GLU A 73 3.06 -14.06 7.56
CA GLU A 73 3.80 -14.07 8.82
C GLU A 73 3.57 -12.77 9.59
N PHE A 74 3.62 -11.62 8.92
CA PHE A 74 3.32 -10.33 9.52
C PHE A 74 1.89 -10.25 10.08
N GLU A 75 0.90 -10.80 9.37
CA GLU A 75 -0.49 -10.94 9.86
C GLU A 75 -0.57 -11.77 11.15
N ILE A 76 0.17 -12.88 11.21
CA ILE A 76 0.19 -13.80 12.36
C ILE A 76 0.84 -13.13 13.56
N VAL A 77 2.02 -12.55 13.40
CA VAL A 77 2.80 -11.90 14.48
C VAL A 77 2.00 -10.79 15.15
N HIS A 78 1.23 -10.03 14.38
CA HIS A 78 0.45 -8.91 14.90
C HIS A 78 -1.03 -9.22 15.13
N GLY A 79 -1.46 -10.47 14.89
CA GLY A 79 -2.82 -10.95 15.12
C GLY A 79 -3.89 -10.28 14.26
N MET A 80 -3.57 -9.87 13.03
CA MET A 80 -4.46 -9.05 12.20
C MET A 80 -4.45 -9.44 10.74
N GLN A 81 -5.56 -9.17 10.07
CA GLN A 81 -5.77 -9.52 8.67
C GLN A 81 -5.75 -8.29 7.76
N ILE A 82 -5.09 -8.39 6.61
CA ILE A 82 -5.19 -7.52 5.45
C ILE A 82 -6.54 -7.80 4.77
N HIS A 83 -7.33 -6.75 4.62
CA HIS A 83 -8.68 -6.86 4.08
C HIS A 83 -8.74 -6.49 2.61
N ILE A 84 -7.89 -5.54 2.20
CA ILE A 84 -7.90 -4.95 0.86
C ILE A 84 -6.47 -4.96 0.32
N VAL A 85 -6.29 -5.51 -0.87
CA VAL A 85 -5.06 -5.39 -1.65
C VAL A 85 -5.36 -4.43 -2.80
N VAL A 86 -4.60 -3.35 -2.90
CA VAL A 86 -4.72 -2.37 -3.98
C VAL A 86 -3.50 -2.53 -4.86
N THR A 87 -3.69 -2.66 -6.16
CA THR A 87 -2.59 -2.89 -7.11
C THR A 87 -2.55 -1.85 -8.20
N SER A 88 -1.34 -1.54 -8.65
CA SER A 88 -1.08 -0.81 -9.90
C SER A 88 -1.68 -1.55 -11.10
N PRO A 89 -2.09 -0.83 -12.17
CA PRO A 89 -2.70 -1.44 -13.35
C PRO A 89 -1.72 -2.22 -14.25
N TYR A 90 -0.41 -2.13 -13.99
CA TYR A 90 0.60 -2.89 -14.75
C TYR A 90 0.50 -4.38 -14.44
N PHE A 91 0.61 -5.23 -15.47
CA PHE A 91 0.30 -6.65 -15.34
C PHE A 91 1.17 -7.35 -14.30
N ARG A 92 2.48 -7.03 -14.26
CA ARG A 92 3.39 -7.50 -13.20
C ARG A 92 2.89 -7.23 -11.78
N CYS A 93 2.31 -6.06 -11.52
CA CYS A 93 1.76 -5.70 -10.21
C CYS A 93 0.47 -6.49 -9.92
N VAL A 94 -0.40 -6.65 -10.92
CA VAL A 94 -1.62 -7.46 -10.80
C VAL A 94 -1.28 -8.92 -10.51
N GLN A 95 -0.28 -9.49 -11.20
CA GLN A 95 0.18 -10.84 -10.96
C GLN A 95 0.74 -11.01 -9.54
N THR A 96 1.62 -10.11 -9.08
CA THR A 96 2.13 -10.13 -7.70
C THR A 96 0.99 -10.05 -6.68
N ALA A 97 0.06 -9.11 -6.87
CA ALA A 97 -1.08 -8.92 -5.96
C ALA A 97 -2.01 -10.14 -5.93
N ALA A 98 -2.25 -10.78 -7.07
CA ALA A 98 -3.06 -11.98 -7.16
C ALA A 98 -2.43 -13.15 -6.38
N GLU A 99 -1.13 -13.39 -6.54
CA GLU A 99 -0.44 -14.46 -5.79
C GLU A 99 -0.47 -14.19 -4.27
N ILE A 100 -0.30 -12.94 -3.83
CA ILE A 100 -0.45 -12.57 -2.42
C ILE A 100 -1.89 -12.82 -1.94
N CYS A 101 -2.90 -12.41 -2.71
CA CYS A 101 -4.31 -12.63 -2.38
C CYS A 101 -4.67 -14.11 -2.24
N CYS A 102 -4.08 -15.00 -3.05
CA CYS A 102 -4.29 -16.44 -2.92
C CYS A 102 -3.92 -16.94 -1.51
N THR A 103 -2.81 -16.45 -0.94
CA THR A 103 -2.34 -16.82 0.41
C THR A 103 -3.13 -16.13 1.52
N LEU A 104 -3.52 -14.87 1.34
CA LEU A 104 -4.40 -14.16 2.28
C LEU A 104 -5.80 -14.79 2.35
N GLY A 105 -6.16 -15.57 1.33
CA GLY A 105 -7.40 -16.31 1.23
C GLY A 105 -8.58 -15.45 0.82
N PRO A 106 -9.80 -16.01 0.83
CA PRO A 106 -10.96 -15.38 0.21
C PRO A 106 -11.32 -14.05 0.84
N ARG A 107 -10.91 -13.75 2.08
CA ARG A 107 -11.29 -12.52 2.80
C ARG A 107 -10.65 -11.26 2.22
N ALA A 108 -9.47 -11.37 1.62
CA ALA A 108 -8.84 -10.25 0.92
C ALA A 108 -9.58 -9.95 -0.38
N ARG A 109 -9.77 -8.66 -0.67
CA ARG A 109 -10.30 -8.19 -1.96
C ARG A 109 -9.25 -7.40 -2.71
N LEU A 110 -9.14 -7.62 -4.01
CA LEU A 110 -8.23 -6.92 -4.88
C LEU A 110 -8.93 -5.73 -5.55
N ILE A 111 -8.27 -4.57 -5.61
CA ILE A 111 -8.73 -3.36 -6.29
C ILE A 111 -7.60 -2.86 -7.19
N ILE A 112 -7.92 -2.48 -8.43
CA ILE A 112 -6.94 -1.87 -9.34
C ILE A 112 -7.04 -0.34 -9.23
N ASP A 113 -5.91 0.32 -8.99
CA ASP A 113 -5.82 1.77 -8.83
C ASP A 113 -4.82 2.38 -9.79
N LEU A 114 -5.32 3.18 -10.73
CA LEU A 114 -4.53 3.82 -11.78
C LEU A 114 -3.52 4.82 -11.22
N SER A 115 -3.79 5.42 -10.05
CA SER A 115 -2.94 6.45 -9.46
C SER A 115 -1.70 5.91 -8.76
N ILE A 116 -1.57 4.60 -8.59
CA ILE A 116 -0.32 3.97 -8.12
C ILE A 116 0.43 3.26 -9.25
N GLY A 117 0.07 3.51 -10.51
CA GLY A 117 0.82 3.06 -11.70
C GLY A 117 2.22 3.67 -11.78
N GLU A 118 3.05 3.10 -12.66
CA GLU A 118 4.45 3.48 -12.87
C GLU A 118 4.62 4.99 -13.18
N VAL A 119 5.84 5.50 -13.04
CA VAL A 119 6.18 6.85 -13.50
C VAL A 119 5.89 6.94 -15.00
N PHE A 120 4.96 7.82 -15.38
CA PHE A 120 4.49 7.91 -16.76
C PHE A 120 5.18 9.02 -17.53
N GLY A 121 6.49 8.87 -17.71
CA GLY A 121 7.28 9.84 -18.44
C GLY A 121 8.55 9.27 -19.09
N PRO A 122 9.29 10.12 -19.81
CA PRO A 122 10.40 9.69 -20.67
C PRO A 122 11.49 8.89 -19.96
N ARG A 123 11.77 9.23 -18.69
CA ARG A 123 12.79 8.55 -17.89
C ARG A 123 12.54 7.06 -17.69
N VAL A 124 11.27 6.63 -17.70
CA VAL A 124 10.90 5.21 -17.50
C VAL A 124 10.37 4.57 -18.78
N MET A 125 9.61 5.30 -19.59
CA MET A 125 8.93 4.77 -20.76
C MET A 125 9.65 5.04 -22.09
N GLY A 126 10.74 5.83 -22.09
CA GLY A 126 11.41 6.32 -23.28
C GLY A 126 10.78 7.62 -23.82
N GLU A 127 11.45 8.29 -24.77
CA GLU A 127 11.06 9.64 -25.24
C GLU A 127 9.66 9.73 -25.85
N VAL A 128 9.14 8.61 -26.37
CA VAL A 128 7.84 8.56 -27.03
C VAL A 128 6.79 8.03 -26.06
N ARG A 129 5.66 8.74 -25.96
CA ARG A 129 4.52 8.29 -25.16
C ARG A 129 4.04 6.93 -25.69
N PRO A 130 4.01 5.87 -24.87
CA PRO A 130 3.48 4.59 -25.31
C PRO A 130 1.96 4.71 -25.52
N HIS A 131 1.46 4.18 -26.64
CA HIS A 131 0.03 4.17 -26.96
C HIS A 131 -0.78 3.33 -25.97
N LEU A 132 -0.24 2.17 -25.58
CA LEU A 132 -0.85 1.23 -24.64
C LEU A 132 0.14 0.89 -23.51
N PRO A 133 0.21 1.72 -22.46
CA PRO A 133 1.14 1.48 -21.34
C PRO A 133 0.76 0.25 -20.50
N THR A 134 -0.49 -0.21 -20.54
CA THR A 134 -1.00 -1.34 -19.77
C THR A 134 -2.00 -2.16 -20.55
N ARG A 135 -2.18 -3.42 -20.15
CA ARG A 135 -3.23 -4.30 -20.68
C ARG A 135 -4.64 -3.77 -20.38
N PRO A 136 -5.66 -4.13 -21.18
CA PRO A 136 -7.04 -3.79 -20.90
C PRO A 136 -7.49 -4.37 -19.56
N VAL A 137 -8.28 -3.61 -18.81
CA VAL A 137 -8.79 -4.01 -17.47
C VAL A 137 -9.48 -5.37 -17.52
N LYS A 138 -10.24 -5.68 -18.58
CA LYS A 138 -10.89 -6.98 -18.78
C LYS A 138 -9.90 -8.15 -18.72
N GLN A 139 -8.70 -8.00 -19.28
CA GLN A 139 -7.66 -9.04 -19.24
C GLN A 139 -7.08 -9.18 -17.83
N LEU A 140 -6.86 -8.06 -17.12
CA LEU A 140 -6.37 -8.05 -15.73
C LEU A 140 -7.38 -8.76 -14.80
N LEU A 141 -8.67 -8.46 -14.94
CA LEU A 141 -9.74 -9.09 -14.18
C LEU A 141 -9.87 -10.58 -14.49
N ALA A 142 -9.72 -10.97 -15.76
CA ALA A 142 -9.73 -12.38 -16.17
C ALA A 142 -8.60 -13.15 -15.48
N TYR A 143 -7.39 -12.58 -15.42
CA TYR A 143 -6.27 -13.18 -14.71
C TYR A 143 -6.56 -13.38 -13.21
N CYS A 144 -7.11 -12.35 -12.53
CA CYS A 144 -7.50 -12.49 -11.12
C CYS A 144 -8.57 -13.57 -10.91
N LYS A 145 -9.56 -13.65 -11.82
CA LYS A 145 -10.64 -14.64 -11.75
C LYS A 145 -10.12 -16.06 -11.91
N GLU A 146 -9.20 -16.30 -12.85
CA GLU A 146 -8.56 -17.61 -13.07
C GLU A 146 -7.85 -18.11 -11.80
N ARG A 147 -7.26 -17.19 -11.02
CA ARG A 147 -6.60 -17.47 -9.74
C ARG A 147 -7.56 -17.58 -8.55
N GLY A 148 -8.87 -17.46 -8.76
CA GLY A 148 -9.86 -17.45 -7.68
C GLY A 148 -9.80 -16.20 -6.77
N VAL A 149 -9.14 -15.12 -7.23
CA VAL A 149 -9.00 -13.88 -6.47
C VAL A 149 -10.24 -13.00 -6.68
N ARG A 150 -10.83 -12.54 -5.57
CA ARG A 150 -11.97 -11.61 -5.62
C ARG A 150 -11.50 -10.19 -5.94
N CYS A 151 -11.55 -9.85 -7.22
CA CYS A 151 -11.27 -8.50 -7.70
C CYS A 151 -12.55 -7.67 -7.85
N VAL A 152 -12.48 -6.40 -7.45
CA VAL A 152 -13.48 -5.40 -7.79
C VAL A 152 -13.36 -5.09 -9.30
N PRO A 153 -14.45 -5.15 -10.08
CA PRO A 153 -14.37 -4.98 -11.52
C PRO A 153 -14.05 -3.54 -11.94
N GLU A 154 -14.41 -2.55 -11.13
CA GLU A 154 -14.10 -1.14 -11.39
C GLU A 154 -12.67 -0.78 -10.98
N THR A 155 -11.98 -0.06 -11.86
CA THR A 155 -10.74 0.64 -11.52
C THR A 155 -11.03 1.92 -10.76
N ILE A 156 -10.13 2.32 -9.87
CA ILE A 156 -10.18 3.60 -9.17
C ILE A 156 -8.96 4.47 -9.49
N GLY A 157 -9.02 5.73 -9.08
CA GLY A 157 -7.91 6.67 -9.29
C GLY A 157 -7.87 7.24 -10.70
N LYS A 158 -6.93 8.15 -10.92
CA LYS A 158 -6.66 8.80 -12.19
C LYS A 158 -5.33 8.30 -12.76
N TRP A 159 -5.29 8.11 -14.07
CA TRP A 159 -4.06 7.84 -14.79
C TRP A 159 -3.13 9.06 -14.72
N PRO A 160 -1.80 8.89 -14.53
CA PRO A 160 -0.86 10.00 -14.54
C PRO A 160 -0.80 10.72 -15.90
N ALA A 161 -0.52 12.03 -15.87
CA ALA A 161 -0.33 12.81 -17.10
C ALA A 161 1.03 12.52 -17.74
N TRP A 162 1.10 12.59 -19.08
CA TRP A 162 2.37 12.52 -19.81
C TRP A 162 2.83 13.93 -20.21
N PRO A 163 4.14 14.25 -20.13
CA PRO A 163 5.18 13.49 -19.44
C PRO A 163 5.12 13.72 -17.93
N GLU A 164 5.33 12.67 -17.14
CA GLU A 164 5.49 12.77 -15.69
C GLU A 164 6.97 12.69 -15.31
N ASP A 165 7.46 13.67 -14.54
CA ASP A 165 8.79 13.60 -13.93
C ASP A 165 8.76 12.81 -12.60
N LEU A 166 9.94 12.38 -12.10
CA LEU A 166 10.02 11.61 -10.85
C LEU A 166 9.49 12.36 -9.62
N LYS A 167 9.68 13.68 -9.55
CA LYS A 167 9.23 14.48 -8.40
C LYS A 167 7.70 14.45 -8.37
N SER A 168 7.06 14.76 -9.49
CA SER A 168 5.61 14.71 -9.69
C SER A 168 5.03 13.31 -9.40
N ALA A 169 5.70 12.25 -9.86
CA ALA A 169 5.30 10.87 -9.54
C ALA A 169 5.39 10.55 -8.04
N ARG A 170 6.50 10.92 -7.38
CA ARG A 170 6.66 10.74 -5.93
C ARG A 170 5.60 11.48 -5.13
N TRP A 171 5.23 12.70 -5.56
CA TRP A 171 4.12 13.45 -4.98
C TRP A 171 2.79 12.72 -5.10
N ARG A 172 2.46 12.24 -6.30
CA ARG A 172 1.26 11.43 -6.56
C ARG A 172 1.24 10.17 -5.68
N TYR A 173 2.37 9.46 -5.58
CA TYR A 173 2.48 8.27 -4.73
C TYR A 173 2.24 8.59 -3.26
N THR A 174 2.84 9.66 -2.73
CA THR A 174 2.66 10.02 -1.33
C THR A 174 1.23 10.47 -1.03
N ASP A 175 0.61 11.33 -1.86
CA ASP A 175 -0.80 11.71 -1.69
C ASP A 175 -1.72 10.47 -1.74
N ARG A 176 -1.44 9.55 -2.66
CA ARG A 176 -2.25 8.33 -2.79
C ARG A 176 -2.04 7.37 -1.63
N PHE A 177 -0.84 7.25 -1.12
CA PHE A 177 -0.56 6.50 0.10
C PHE A 177 -1.31 7.07 1.32
N LEU A 178 -1.22 8.40 1.55
CA LEU A 178 -1.97 9.08 2.62
C LEU A 178 -3.49 8.92 2.46
N THR A 179 -3.98 8.88 1.22
CA THR A 179 -5.37 8.55 0.90
C THR A 179 -5.79 7.19 1.45
N PHE A 180 -4.98 6.16 1.22
CA PHE A 180 -5.29 4.82 1.70
C PHE A 180 -5.11 4.70 3.22
N LEU A 181 -4.13 5.37 3.81
CA LEU A 181 -4.04 5.48 5.27
C LEU A 181 -5.31 6.09 5.87
N GLN A 182 -5.81 7.18 5.30
CA GLN A 182 -7.06 7.80 5.76
C GLN A 182 -8.24 6.86 5.58
N ARG A 183 -8.40 6.26 4.40
CA ARG A 183 -9.49 5.34 4.11
C ARG A 183 -9.47 4.15 5.05
N GLY A 184 -8.32 3.50 5.21
CA GLY A 184 -8.14 2.38 6.15
C GLY A 184 -8.50 2.76 7.59
N ALA A 185 -8.12 3.95 8.04
CA ALA A 185 -8.50 4.47 9.36
C ALA A 185 -10.01 4.72 9.51
N VAL A 186 -10.66 5.27 8.48
CA VAL A 186 -12.11 5.59 8.48
C VAL A 186 -12.95 4.31 8.36
N THR A 187 -12.59 3.41 7.45
CA THR A 187 -13.33 2.17 7.20
C THR A 187 -12.95 1.05 8.16
N LYS A 188 -11.94 1.27 9.01
CA LYS A 188 -11.36 0.26 9.91
C LYS A 188 -10.98 -1.00 9.12
N ARG A 189 -10.19 -0.81 8.07
CA ARG A 189 -9.67 -1.87 7.19
C ARG A 189 -8.18 -1.72 7.04
N ASN A 190 -7.48 -2.84 7.20
CA ASN A 190 -6.07 -2.95 6.87
C ASN A 190 -5.91 -3.17 5.36
N PHE A 191 -4.87 -2.59 4.77
CA PHE A 191 -4.67 -2.65 3.32
C PHE A 191 -3.21 -2.91 2.93
N LEU A 192 -3.01 -3.47 1.75
CA LEU A 192 -1.68 -3.64 1.15
C LEU A 192 -1.67 -2.94 -0.20
N LEU A 193 -0.63 -2.17 -0.51
CA LEU A 193 -0.40 -1.58 -1.84
C LEU A 193 0.64 -2.41 -2.59
N VAL A 194 0.34 -2.86 -3.80
CA VAL A 194 1.27 -3.54 -4.71
C VAL A 194 1.54 -2.64 -5.90
N THR A 195 2.78 -2.20 -6.05
CA THR A 195 3.17 -1.05 -6.87
C THR A 195 4.61 -1.19 -7.39
N HIS A 196 5.26 -0.09 -7.72
CA HIS A 196 6.62 0.02 -8.26
C HIS A 196 7.61 0.54 -7.21
N GLY A 197 8.91 0.48 -7.50
CA GLY A 197 9.98 0.83 -6.55
C GLY A 197 9.91 2.27 -6.04
N ASP A 198 9.70 3.25 -6.93
CA ASP A 198 9.59 4.66 -6.54
C ASP A 198 8.40 4.93 -5.62
N CYS A 199 7.28 4.21 -5.78
CA CYS A 199 6.13 4.34 -4.90
C CYS A 199 6.41 3.78 -3.50
N VAL A 200 7.13 2.64 -3.40
CA VAL A 200 7.61 2.10 -2.11
C VAL A 200 8.51 3.12 -1.43
N GLY A 201 9.49 3.67 -2.16
CA GLY A 201 10.39 4.70 -1.65
C GLY A 201 9.67 5.95 -1.17
N ALA A 202 8.73 6.48 -1.98
CA ALA A 202 7.94 7.66 -1.66
C ALA A 202 7.08 7.45 -0.41
N ALA A 203 6.38 6.32 -0.30
CA ALA A 203 5.56 5.99 0.86
C ALA A 203 6.40 5.76 2.12
N PHE A 204 7.52 5.03 2.02
CA PHE A 204 8.42 4.80 3.14
C PHE A 204 9.00 6.11 3.67
N SER A 205 9.34 7.03 2.77
CA SER A 205 9.99 8.30 3.10
C SER A 205 9.13 9.29 3.89
N VAL A 206 7.84 9.01 4.09
CA VAL A 206 6.95 9.77 4.97
C VAL A 206 6.67 9.08 6.29
N MET A 207 7.29 7.92 6.56
CA MET A 207 7.15 7.24 7.85
C MET A 207 7.96 7.96 8.94
N PRO A 208 7.33 8.42 10.04
CA PRO A 208 8.04 9.13 11.10
C PRO A 208 9.17 8.30 11.73
N SER A 209 8.95 7.01 11.97
CA SER A 209 9.93 6.09 12.56
C SER A 209 11.15 5.84 11.67
N LYS A 210 11.12 6.30 10.41
CA LYS A 210 12.20 6.15 9.43
C LYS A 210 12.65 7.50 8.87
N ALA A 211 12.38 8.60 9.58
CA ALA A 211 12.72 9.96 9.16
C ALA A 211 14.22 10.16 8.86
N ASP A 212 15.08 9.49 9.64
CA ASP A 212 16.54 9.57 9.53
C ASP A 212 17.14 8.56 8.52
N THR A 213 16.28 7.85 7.79
CA THR A 213 16.69 6.87 6.79
C THR A 213 16.26 7.32 5.39
N ALA A 214 17.08 7.01 4.39
CA ALA A 214 16.72 7.13 2.99
C ALA A 214 16.69 5.74 2.35
N VAL A 215 15.73 5.49 1.47
CA VAL A 215 15.73 4.28 0.63
C VAL A 215 16.67 4.55 -0.55
N GLU A 216 17.70 3.73 -0.68
CA GLU A 216 18.64 3.78 -1.79
C GLU A 216 18.15 2.91 -2.95
N LYS A 217 17.69 1.70 -2.63
CA LYS A 217 17.27 0.72 -3.63
C LYS A 217 16.09 -0.10 -3.11
N VAL A 218 15.14 -0.40 -3.98
CA VAL A 218 14.04 -1.34 -3.70
C VAL A 218 14.22 -2.52 -4.64
N GLY A 219 14.62 -3.68 -4.12
CA GLY A 219 14.74 -4.90 -4.92
C GLY A 219 13.38 -5.48 -5.33
N TYR A 220 13.37 -6.53 -6.14
CA TYR A 220 12.10 -7.12 -6.60
C TYR A 220 11.36 -7.75 -5.43
N GLY A 221 10.07 -7.42 -5.27
CA GLY A 221 9.32 -7.77 -4.07
C GLY A 221 9.71 -7.01 -2.81
N GLY A 222 10.63 -6.04 -2.91
CA GLY A 222 10.98 -5.16 -1.80
C GLY A 222 9.76 -4.46 -1.23
N MET A 223 9.63 -4.46 0.09
CA MET A 223 8.44 -4.00 0.78
C MET A 223 8.72 -3.45 2.17
N PHE A 224 7.76 -2.69 2.69
CA PHE A 224 7.67 -2.44 4.12
C PHE A 224 6.24 -2.69 4.61
N LEU A 225 6.14 -3.26 5.80
CA LEU A 225 4.90 -3.59 6.48
C LEU A 225 4.88 -2.83 7.80
N ALA A 226 3.76 -2.22 8.13
CA ALA A 226 3.62 -1.37 9.29
C ALA A 226 2.39 -1.76 10.12
N SER A 227 2.57 -1.87 11.43
CA SER A 227 1.51 -2.15 12.39
C SER A 227 1.47 -1.07 13.47
N ARG A 228 0.27 -0.71 13.94
CA ARG A 228 0.08 0.21 15.06
C ARG A 228 -1.00 -0.29 15.99
N GLN A 229 -0.69 -0.43 17.28
CA GLN A 229 -1.71 -0.69 18.29
C GLN A 229 -2.48 0.60 18.58
N GLU A 230 -3.81 0.52 18.54
CA GLU A 230 -4.65 1.64 18.96
C GLU A 230 -4.68 1.60 20.49
N GLN A 231 -3.98 2.55 21.15
CA GLN A 231 -4.03 2.67 22.60
C GLN A 231 -5.49 2.73 23.00
N ARG A 232 -5.97 1.67 23.66
CA ARG A 232 -7.27 1.69 24.29
C ARG A 232 -7.14 2.79 25.31
N GLN A 233 -7.78 3.93 25.07
CA GLN A 233 -8.03 4.88 26.14
C GLN A 233 -8.86 4.08 27.13
N GLU A 234 -8.18 3.44 28.10
CA GLU A 234 -8.78 3.04 29.34
C GLU A 234 -9.30 4.34 29.89
N SER A 235 -10.56 4.63 29.54
CA SER A 235 -11.33 5.71 30.08
C SER A 235 -11.17 5.50 31.57
N SER A 236 -10.30 6.31 32.17
CA SER A 236 -10.06 6.36 33.59
C SER A 236 -11.39 6.82 34.17
N ALA A 237 -12.30 5.86 34.32
CA ALA A 237 -13.51 5.97 35.08
C ALA A 237 -12.99 6.13 36.49
N SER A 238 -12.65 7.38 36.79
CA SER A 238 -12.34 7.89 38.10
C SER A 238 -13.37 7.28 39.02
N SER A 239 -12.91 6.32 39.79
CA SER A 239 -13.54 5.82 40.99
C SER A 239 -13.73 7.04 41.88
N ARG A 240 -14.86 7.73 41.71
CA ARG A 240 -15.46 8.50 42.80
C ARG A 240 -15.83 7.48 43.86
N SER A 241 -14.86 7.16 44.71
CA SER A 241 -15.07 6.47 45.97
C SER A 241 -16.02 7.32 46.80
N ARG A 242 -17.31 7.01 46.73
CA ARG A 242 -18.21 7.33 47.83
C ARG A 242 -17.87 6.37 48.96
N SER A 243 -17.11 6.88 49.93
CA SER A 243 -16.94 6.27 51.23
C SER A 243 -18.29 6.20 51.93
N THR A 244 -18.95 5.05 51.89
CA THR A 244 -19.92 4.67 52.91
C THR A 244 -19.50 3.32 53.44
N GLY A 245 -18.92 3.33 54.64
CA GLY A 245 -18.57 2.13 55.35
C GLY A 245 -19.82 1.32 55.71
N SER A 246 -19.66 0.00 55.76
CA SER A 246 -20.07 -0.79 56.91
C SER A 246 -19.65 -2.25 56.68
N SER A 247 -18.83 -2.72 57.61
CA SER A 247 -18.50 -4.10 57.97
C SER A 247 -19.60 -5.15 57.76
N ARG A 248 -19.23 -6.38 57.34
CA ARG A 248 -19.13 -7.55 58.25
C ARG A 248 -18.65 -8.84 57.55
N LEU A 249 -18.15 -9.71 58.42
CA LEU A 249 -17.40 -10.96 58.29
C LEU A 249 -18.17 -12.17 57.73
N HIS A 250 -17.38 -13.23 57.49
CA HIS A 250 -17.67 -14.68 57.40
C HIS A 250 -17.61 -15.24 55.96
N SER A 251 -17.13 -16.45 55.69
CA SER A 251 -16.41 -17.49 56.45
C SER A 251 -15.94 -18.52 55.41
N SER A 252 -14.88 -19.26 55.72
CA SER A 252 -14.29 -20.38 54.98
C SER A 252 -15.27 -21.48 54.56
N CYS A 253 -15.02 -22.14 53.41
CA CYS A 253 -15.03 -23.60 53.30
C CYS A 253 -14.47 -24.11 51.95
N THR A 254 -13.42 -24.93 52.02
CA THR A 254 -13.02 -25.93 51.00
C THR A 254 -13.93 -27.17 51.09
N PRO A 255 -14.07 -27.98 50.03
CA PRO A 255 -13.25 -29.20 49.96
C PRO A 255 -12.83 -29.65 48.55
N LEU A 256 -12.04 -30.73 48.60
CA LEU A 256 -11.23 -31.46 47.63
C LEU A 256 -11.99 -32.29 46.57
N THR A 257 -11.20 -32.65 45.53
CA THR A 257 -11.17 -33.90 44.73
C THR A 257 -12.35 -34.27 43.83
N GLU A 258 -12.11 -34.39 42.51
CA GLU A 258 -11.96 -35.69 41.85
C GLU A 258 -11.47 -35.55 40.39
N SER A 259 -10.55 -36.45 40.04
CA SER A 259 -9.92 -36.66 38.73
C SER A 259 -10.79 -37.54 37.83
N MET A 260 -10.90 -37.20 36.54
CA MET A 260 -11.43 -38.10 35.50
C MET A 260 -10.56 -38.03 34.23
N PRO A 261 -10.42 -39.15 33.48
CA PRO A 261 -9.33 -39.37 32.55
C PRO A 261 -9.66 -39.02 31.09
N LEU A 262 -8.61 -38.72 30.32
CA LEU A 262 -8.62 -38.53 28.87
C LEU A 262 -8.79 -39.86 28.13
N PRO A 263 -9.51 -39.91 26.99
CA PRO A 263 -9.41 -41.06 26.09
C PRO A 263 -8.21 -40.93 25.17
N PHE A 264 -7.40 -41.98 25.22
CA PHE A 264 -6.29 -42.31 24.35
C PHE A 264 -6.84 -42.84 23.01
N PHE A 265 -6.47 -42.24 21.88
CA PHE A 265 -6.69 -42.80 20.54
C PHE A 265 -5.34 -43.15 19.93
N SER A 266 -5.13 -44.45 19.68
CA SER A 266 -4.02 -44.95 18.86
C SER A 266 -4.26 -44.65 17.37
N PRO A 267 -3.19 -44.44 16.57
CA PRO A 267 -3.28 -44.38 15.13
C PRO A 267 -3.08 -45.78 14.53
N ASP A 268 -3.93 -46.16 13.58
CA ASP A 268 -3.66 -47.31 12.72
C ASP A 268 -3.96 -47.00 11.26
N SER A 269 -3.01 -47.45 10.43
CA SER A 269 -3.15 -47.89 9.03
C SER A 269 -3.57 -46.91 7.93
N GLY A 270 -2.58 -46.57 7.09
CA GLY A 270 -2.48 -47.08 5.71
C GLY A 270 -3.49 -46.59 4.66
N GLY A 271 -2.99 -45.97 3.58
CA GLY A 271 -3.78 -45.79 2.37
C GLY A 271 -3.17 -44.88 1.30
N ASN A 272 -2.22 -45.43 0.53
CA ASN A 272 -1.81 -44.92 -0.78
C ASN A 272 -3.01 -44.74 -1.72
N VAL A 273 -3.19 -43.55 -2.32
CA VAL A 273 -3.65 -43.43 -3.73
C VAL A 273 -3.06 -42.17 -4.36
N ALA A 274 -2.04 -42.36 -5.19
CA ALA A 274 -1.64 -41.39 -6.21
C ALA A 274 -2.62 -41.47 -7.38
N LYS A 275 -3.23 -40.35 -7.78
CA LYS A 275 -3.76 -40.16 -9.15
C LYS A 275 -3.49 -38.74 -9.63
N ARG A 276 -2.46 -38.65 -10.49
CA ARG A 276 -2.26 -37.57 -11.47
C ARG A 276 -3.44 -37.60 -12.45
N ASN A 277 -4.13 -36.48 -12.63
CA ASN A 277 -4.98 -36.26 -13.80
C ASN A 277 -4.37 -35.13 -14.63
N SER A 278 -3.90 -35.51 -15.82
CA SER A 278 -3.54 -34.62 -16.91
C SER A 278 -4.80 -34.00 -17.51
N TRP A 279 -4.80 -32.69 -17.70
CA TRP A 279 -5.79 -31.99 -18.51
C TRP A 279 -5.09 -31.43 -19.73
N ASN A 280 -5.20 -32.14 -20.85
CA ASN A 280 -5.01 -31.56 -22.18
C ASN A 280 -6.33 -30.91 -22.58
N ALA A 281 -6.37 -29.57 -22.58
CA ALA A 281 -7.45 -28.81 -23.18
C ALA A 281 -6.93 -28.17 -24.48
N VAL A 282 -7.50 -28.61 -25.59
CA VAL A 282 -7.36 -28.05 -26.93
C VAL A 282 -8.07 -26.70 -26.96
N MET A 283 -7.35 -25.63 -27.31
CA MET A 283 -7.93 -24.30 -27.56
C MET A 283 -8.40 -24.20 -29.03
N PRO A 284 -9.61 -23.70 -29.32
CA PRO A 284 -9.94 -23.24 -30.67
C PRO A 284 -9.37 -21.83 -30.93
N GLY A 285 -8.86 -21.61 -32.14
CA GLY A 285 -8.25 -20.37 -32.58
C GLY A 285 -9.24 -19.20 -32.72
N PRO A 286 -8.73 -17.95 -32.76
CA PRO A 286 -9.58 -16.75 -32.75
C PRO A 286 -10.12 -16.45 -34.15
N SER A 287 -11.42 -16.22 -34.23
CA SER A 287 -12.08 -15.55 -35.36
C SER A 287 -12.36 -14.11 -34.97
N ASP A 288 -11.98 -13.23 -35.88
CA ASP A 288 -12.24 -11.80 -36.03
C ASP A 288 -13.40 -11.21 -35.20
N LEU A 289 -13.09 -10.22 -34.35
CA LEU A 289 -14.06 -9.28 -33.82
C LEU A 289 -13.47 -7.86 -33.89
N GLU A 290 -14.12 -7.03 -34.71
CA GLU A 290 -13.87 -5.59 -34.83
C GLU A 290 -14.17 -4.88 -33.50
N GLU A 291 -13.28 -3.98 -33.07
CA GLU A 291 -13.49 -3.10 -31.90
C GLU A 291 -14.11 -1.76 -32.33
N PRO A 292 -15.21 -1.30 -31.70
CA PRO A 292 -15.69 0.06 -31.89
C PRO A 292 -14.96 1.04 -30.95
N SER A 293 -14.54 2.17 -31.52
CA SER A 293 -14.02 3.33 -30.82
C SER A 293 -15.06 3.93 -29.87
N MET A 294 -14.73 4.05 -28.58
CA MET A 294 -15.59 4.70 -27.60
C MET A 294 -14.79 5.67 -26.73
N GLU A 295 -14.70 6.92 -27.18
CA GLU A 295 -14.45 8.06 -26.29
C GLU A 295 -15.78 8.48 -25.68
N ALA A 296 -15.91 8.34 -24.36
CA ALA A 296 -16.98 9.00 -23.60
C ALA A 296 -16.45 9.40 -22.22
N GLU A 297 -16.52 10.69 -21.94
CA GLU A 297 -16.25 11.33 -20.66
C GLU A 297 -17.04 10.67 -19.51
N LEU A 298 -16.38 10.45 -18.38
CA LEU A 298 -17.00 9.97 -17.14
C LEU A 298 -16.56 10.85 -15.97
N ASP A 299 -17.32 11.92 -15.75
CA ASP A 299 -17.50 12.51 -14.42
C ASP A 299 -18.81 11.95 -13.85
N SER A 300 -18.75 11.12 -12.80
CA SER A 300 -19.97 10.76 -12.07
C SER A 300 -19.75 10.29 -10.61
N PRO A 301 -20.60 10.73 -9.65
CA PRO A 301 -20.61 10.33 -8.23
C PRO A 301 -20.92 8.84 -7.95
N ALA A 302 -21.06 8.00 -8.97
CA ALA A 302 -21.36 6.57 -8.87
C ALA A 302 -20.31 5.75 -8.09
N LEU A 303 -19.05 6.18 -8.09
CA LEU A 303 -17.95 5.46 -7.40
C LEU A 303 -18.10 5.45 -5.87
N ALA A 304 -18.66 6.52 -5.29
CA ALA A 304 -18.92 6.60 -3.85
C ALA A 304 -20.08 5.67 -3.44
N GLN A 305 -21.04 5.44 -4.34
CA GLN A 305 -22.21 4.60 -4.11
C GLN A 305 -21.91 3.11 -4.34
N ALA A 306 -21.06 2.77 -5.31
CA ALA A 306 -20.57 1.41 -5.54
C ALA A 306 -19.77 0.85 -4.34
N LEU A 307 -18.98 1.70 -3.67
CA LEU A 307 -18.24 1.33 -2.45
C LEU A 307 -19.14 1.25 -1.19
N ALA A 308 -20.29 1.93 -1.18
CA ALA A 308 -21.23 1.92 -0.07
C ALA A 308 -22.20 0.72 -0.09
N ASN A 309 -22.47 0.14 -1.26
CA ASN A 309 -23.45 -0.94 -1.46
C ASN A 309 -22.87 -2.37 -1.43
N PHE A 310 -21.66 -2.55 -0.89
CA PHE A 310 -21.01 -3.87 -0.81
C PHE A 310 -21.53 -4.71 0.37
N ASP A 311 -22.74 -5.23 0.26
CA ASP A 311 -23.21 -6.34 1.10
C ASP A 311 -22.54 -7.65 0.69
N VAL A 312 -22.20 -8.46 1.70
CA VAL A 312 -21.67 -9.82 1.54
C VAL A 312 -22.88 -10.76 1.47
N PRO A 313 -22.95 -11.74 0.54
CA PRO A 313 -23.96 -12.77 0.64
C PRO A 313 -23.73 -13.55 1.93
N GLU A 314 -24.77 -13.57 2.76
CA GLU A 314 -24.85 -14.25 4.05
C GLU A 314 -24.65 -15.76 3.83
N THR A 315 -23.57 -16.32 4.38
CA THR A 315 -23.44 -17.77 4.53
C THR A 315 -24.42 -18.21 5.60
N SER A 316 -25.39 -19.01 5.19
CA SER A 316 -26.47 -19.55 6.00
C SER A 316 -26.01 -20.43 7.17
N ALA A 317 -26.80 -20.36 8.24
CA ALA A 317 -27.06 -21.38 9.25
C ALA A 317 -26.01 -21.58 10.36
N TRP A 318 -26.20 -20.87 11.48
CA TRP A 318 -26.31 -21.46 12.82
C TRP A 318 -27.30 -20.60 13.64
N GLY A 319 -28.41 -21.20 14.06
CA GLY A 319 -29.46 -20.56 14.82
C GLY A 319 -29.12 -20.44 16.30
N VAL A 320 -29.49 -19.31 16.91
CA VAL A 320 -29.68 -19.16 18.36
C VAL A 320 -30.81 -18.14 18.56
N ASP A 321 -31.84 -18.56 19.30
CA ASP A 321 -32.94 -17.74 19.82
C ASP A 321 -32.43 -16.56 20.66
N GLN A 322 -33.14 -15.42 20.62
CA GLN A 322 -33.70 -14.77 21.83
C GLN A 322 -34.37 -13.42 21.53
N ASP A 323 -35.59 -13.30 22.07
CA ASP A 323 -36.38 -12.08 22.26
C ASP A 323 -35.73 -11.10 23.24
N VAL A 324 -35.57 -9.82 22.86
CA VAL A 324 -35.44 -8.69 23.82
C VAL A 324 -36.04 -7.40 23.22
N PRO A 325 -36.80 -6.57 23.99
CA PRO A 325 -37.51 -5.41 23.46
C PRO A 325 -36.62 -4.17 23.22
N SER A 326 -37.04 -3.35 22.26
CA SER A 326 -36.43 -2.10 21.83
C SER A 326 -36.42 -0.99 22.89
N VAL A 327 -35.24 -0.40 23.16
CA VAL A 327 -35.11 0.85 23.91
C VAL A 327 -34.83 2.00 22.93
N GLN A 328 -35.71 3.01 22.93
CA GLN A 328 -35.51 4.28 22.23
C GLN A 328 -34.48 5.13 22.98
N PHE A 329 -33.43 5.61 22.30
CA PHE A 329 -32.57 6.68 22.81
C PHE A 329 -32.64 7.92 21.92
N ARG A 330 -33.04 9.03 22.55
CA ARG A 330 -33.04 10.40 22.02
C ARG A 330 -31.60 10.88 21.77
N GLY A 331 -31.45 11.63 20.69
CA GLY A 331 -30.17 12.17 20.23
C GLY A 331 -29.54 13.19 21.18
N GLN A 332 -28.22 13.13 21.27
CA GLN A 332 -27.38 14.18 21.81
C GLN A 332 -26.15 14.31 20.90
N GLN A 333 -25.97 15.49 20.33
CA GLN A 333 -24.77 15.85 19.56
C GLN A 333 -23.56 15.79 20.48
N VAL A 334 -22.60 14.93 20.17
CA VAL A 334 -21.28 14.93 20.80
C VAL A 334 -20.26 15.45 19.79
N LYS A 335 -19.96 16.75 19.87
CA LYS A 335 -18.70 17.32 19.37
C LYS A 335 -17.68 17.19 20.50
N GLU A 336 -17.18 15.99 20.74
CA GLU A 336 -15.92 15.82 21.47
C GLU A 336 -14.81 15.57 20.44
N PHE A 337 -14.00 16.60 20.23
CA PHE A 337 -12.69 16.42 19.64
C PHE A 337 -11.85 15.64 20.64
N LEU A 338 -11.65 14.35 20.36
CA LEU A 338 -10.68 13.50 21.05
C LEU A 338 -9.31 14.19 20.99
N ALA A 339 -8.69 14.41 22.14
CA ALA A 339 -7.30 14.84 22.20
C ALA A 339 -6.41 13.80 21.47
N PRO A 340 -5.46 14.24 20.61
CA PRO A 340 -4.60 13.31 19.88
C PRO A 340 -3.69 12.51 20.84
N PRO A 341 -3.44 11.22 20.55
CA PRO A 341 -2.56 10.38 21.36
C PRO A 341 -1.11 10.84 21.27
N LYS A 342 -0.43 11.04 22.41
CA LYS A 342 0.94 11.57 22.49
C LYS A 342 1.98 10.74 21.71
N ALA A 343 2.89 11.49 21.09
CA ALA A 343 3.99 11.09 20.19
C ALA A 343 5.22 10.46 20.86
N SER A 344 5.49 9.20 20.55
CA SER A 344 6.85 8.66 20.34
C SER A 344 6.82 7.26 19.75
N ASP A 345 5.73 6.53 19.95
CA ASP A 345 5.58 5.12 19.58
C ASP A 345 4.26 4.92 18.85
N GLY A 346 4.29 4.33 17.66
CA GLY A 346 3.03 4.07 16.96
C GLY A 346 3.16 3.01 15.90
N TRP A 347 4.06 3.20 14.94
CA TRP A 347 4.24 2.22 13.87
C TRP A 347 5.48 1.37 14.12
N ASP A 348 5.25 0.09 14.37
CA ASP A 348 6.27 -0.93 14.17
C ASP A 348 6.38 -1.20 12.67
N VAL A 349 7.58 -1.09 12.11
CA VAL A 349 7.82 -1.13 10.66
C VAL A 349 8.87 -2.18 10.34
N ALA A 350 8.41 -3.29 9.74
CA ALA A 350 9.23 -4.32 9.16
C ALA A 350 9.58 -3.98 7.70
N THR A 351 10.80 -4.27 7.28
CA THR A 351 11.29 -4.02 5.91
C THR A 351 11.90 -5.28 5.32
N HIS A 352 11.63 -5.55 4.05
CA HIS A 352 12.19 -6.68 3.31
C HIS A 352 12.74 -6.20 1.98
N ASP A 353 13.97 -6.60 1.63
CA ASP A 353 14.65 -6.26 0.37
C ASP A 353 14.65 -4.74 0.03
N LEU A 354 14.85 -3.93 1.09
CA LEU A 354 15.07 -2.49 1.00
C LEU A 354 16.53 -2.19 1.39
N LEU A 355 17.29 -1.59 0.48
CA LEU A 355 18.59 -1.04 0.82
C LEU A 355 18.39 0.34 1.44
N LEU A 356 18.71 0.45 2.72
CA LEU A 356 18.50 1.64 3.53
C LEU A 356 19.84 2.31 3.83
N ARG A 357 19.93 3.61 3.57
CA ARG A 357 21.09 4.43 3.90
C ARG A 357 20.73 5.39 5.04
N PRO A 358 21.52 5.43 6.13
CA PRO A 358 21.39 6.50 7.13
C PRO A 358 21.58 7.86 6.46
N LYS A 359 20.71 8.82 6.76
CA LYS A 359 20.95 10.20 6.35
C LYS A 359 22.12 10.70 7.18
N SER A 360 23.24 11.02 6.53
CA SER A 360 24.33 11.73 7.18
C SER A 360 23.74 12.97 7.83
N ARG A 361 23.78 13.03 9.17
CA ARG A 361 23.47 14.27 9.90
C ARG A 361 24.52 15.27 9.43
N GLY A 362 24.19 16.02 8.37
CA GLY A 362 25.08 17.03 7.81
C GLY A 362 25.55 17.87 8.98
N GLY A 363 26.87 17.86 9.24
CA GLY A 363 27.47 18.27 10.50
C GLY A 363 26.80 19.54 10.98
N ALA A 364 25.98 19.41 12.03
CA ALA A 364 25.19 20.52 12.54
C ALA A 364 26.19 21.60 12.91
N SER A 365 26.25 22.66 12.11
CA SER A 365 27.15 23.76 12.38
C SER A 365 26.74 24.31 13.75
N PRO A 366 27.65 24.33 14.74
CA PRO A 366 27.31 24.47 16.17
C PRO A 366 26.74 25.83 16.59
N GLY A 367 26.18 26.64 15.69
CA GLY A 367 25.59 27.95 16.00
C GLY A 367 24.39 28.35 15.14
N GLY A 368 23.86 27.46 14.28
CA GLY A 368 22.71 27.78 13.43
C GLY A 368 21.38 27.60 14.17
N GLN A 369 20.55 28.64 14.24
CA GLN A 369 19.16 28.56 14.72
C GLN A 369 18.44 27.34 14.13
N THR A 370 17.66 26.68 14.99
CA THR A 370 16.93 25.43 14.75
C THR A 370 15.86 25.56 13.68
N LYS A 371 16.26 25.64 12.40
CA LYS A 371 15.35 25.37 11.28
C LYS A 371 14.80 23.96 11.50
N GLY A 372 13.47 23.84 11.66
CA GLY A 372 12.79 22.61 12.06
C GLY A 372 13.23 21.37 11.27
N SER A 373 13.06 20.17 11.85
CA SER A 373 13.59 18.91 11.31
C SER A 373 13.30 18.73 9.81
N ALA A 374 14.18 18.06 9.07
CA ALA A 374 13.98 17.79 7.64
C ALA A 374 12.63 17.09 7.37
N PHE A 375 12.21 16.24 8.30
CA PHE A 375 10.90 15.60 8.28
C PHE A 375 9.75 16.60 8.44
N SER A 376 9.83 17.53 9.39
CA SER A 376 8.83 18.60 9.58
C SER A 376 8.70 19.49 8.34
N ARG A 377 9.83 19.83 7.68
CA ARG A 377 9.81 20.58 6.40
C ARG A 377 9.13 19.78 5.30
N LYS A 378 9.40 18.47 5.23
CA LYS A 378 8.74 17.58 4.27
C LYS A 378 7.24 17.47 4.51
N LEU A 379 6.79 17.35 5.77
CA LEU A 379 5.37 17.38 6.09
C LEU A 379 4.70 18.70 5.74
N ALA A 380 5.38 19.83 5.97
CA ALA A 380 4.86 21.13 5.57
C ALA A 380 4.69 21.23 4.05
N ALA A 381 5.69 20.76 3.28
CA ALA A 381 5.57 20.66 1.83
C ALA A 381 4.42 19.73 1.43
N LEU A 382 4.26 18.59 2.12
CA LEU A 382 3.17 17.66 1.89
C LEU A 382 1.80 18.27 2.13
N ALA A 383 1.63 19.00 3.22
CA ALA A 383 0.40 19.70 3.51
C ALA A 383 0.08 20.79 2.48
N LYS A 384 1.12 21.46 1.94
CA LYS A 384 0.94 22.51 0.92
C LYS A 384 0.43 21.97 -0.42
N HIS A 385 0.86 20.77 -0.81
CA HIS A 385 0.57 20.21 -2.14
C HIS A 385 -0.44 19.06 -2.13
N SER A 386 -0.81 18.56 -0.94
CA SER A 386 -1.83 17.52 -0.80
C SER A 386 -3.16 18.12 -0.36
N ARG A 387 -4.22 17.33 -0.47
CA ARG A 387 -5.53 17.70 0.10
C ARG A 387 -5.63 17.51 1.61
N PHE A 388 -4.53 17.09 2.26
CA PHE A 388 -4.48 16.80 3.67
C PHE A 388 -3.83 17.95 4.42
N PRO A 389 -4.51 18.58 5.38
CA PRO A 389 -3.84 19.53 6.25
C PRO A 389 -2.78 18.81 7.09
N ARG A 390 -1.77 19.54 7.55
CA ARG A 390 -0.61 19.00 8.27
C ARG A 390 -1.03 18.15 9.47
N GLU A 391 -1.97 18.64 10.27
CA GLU A 391 -2.48 17.98 11.47
C GLU A 391 -3.14 16.63 11.12
N ARG A 392 -3.76 16.55 9.92
CA ARG A 392 -4.33 15.30 9.44
C ARG A 392 -3.26 14.32 9.02
N ILE A 393 -2.19 14.78 8.36
CA ILE A 393 -1.06 13.93 7.99
C ILE A 393 -0.39 13.36 9.25
N GLU A 394 -0.14 14.21 10.25
CA GLU A 394 0.40 13.82 11.56
C GLU A 394 -0.53 12.81 12.25
N CYS A 395 -1.84 13.05 12.32
CA CYS A 395 -2.80 12.09 12.88
C CYS A 395 -2.78 10.71 12.18
N LEU A 396 -2.60 10.68 10.86
CA LEU A 396 -2.52 9.43 10.10
C LEU A 396 -1.22 8.68 10.39
N LEU A 397 -0.10 9.39 10.33
CA LEU A 397 1.24 8.84 10.52
C LEU A 397 1.60 8.59 11.99
N GLY A 398 0.80 9.10 12.93
CA GLY A 398 1.14 9.17 14.35
C GLY A 398 1.82 10.52 14.65
N ASP A 399 1.64 11.01 15.87
CA ASP A 399 2.24 12.27 16.27
C ASP A 399 3.77 12.22 16.06
N LEU A 400 4.34 13.34 15.64
CA LEU A 400 5.77 13.47 15.48
C LEU A 400 6.40 13.81 16.82
N PRO A 401 7.44 13.08 17.27
CA PRO A 401 8.24 13.61 18.34
C PRO A 401 8.92 14.89 17.83
N ASP A 402 8.68 16.01 18.51
CA ASP A 402 9.48 17.25 18.33
C ASP A 402 10.94 17.06 18.78
N ARG A 403 11.26 15.90 19.38
CA ARG A 403 12.60 15.52 19.80
C ARG A 403 13.34 14.76 18.68
N PRO A 404 14.63 15.03 18.46
CA PRO A 404 15.45 14.22 17.54
C PRO A 404 15.39 12.74 17.97
N LEU A 405 15.11 11.84 17.04
CA LEU A 405 14.90 10.39 17.21
C LEU A 405 16.18 9.61 17.59
N GLY A 406 17.12 10.25 18.30
CA GLY A 406 18.53 9.86 18.32
C GLY A 406 19.09 9.19 19.57
N ASP A 407 18.30 8.90 20.60
CA ASP A 407 18.82 8.34 21.87
C ASP A 407 18.48 6.86 22.09
N PHE A 408 17.98 6.15 21.07
CA PHE A 408 17.73 4.71 21.16
C PHE A 408 18.79 3.93 20.39
N ASP A 409 19.66 3.27 21.15
CA ASP A 409 20.76 2.45 20.65
C ASP A 409 20.20 1.11 20.13
N VAL A 410 19.75 1.09 18.88
CA VAL A 410 19.26 -0.13 18.20
C VAL A 410 20.39 -0.74 17.38
N ARG A 411 20.91 -1.86 17.87
CA ARG A 411 21.92 -2.69 17.20
C ARG A 411 21.26 -3.47 16.07
N LEU A 412 21.60 -3.16 14.82
CA LEU A 412 21.20 -3.94 13.64
C LEU A 412 22.37 -4.85 13.23
N ASP A 413 22.18 -6.16 13.32
CA ASP A 413 23.13 -7.15 12.81
C ASP A 413 22.90 -7.34 11.30
N LEU A 414 23.82 -6.82 10.48
CA LEU A 414 23.83 -7.00 9.03
C LEU A 414 24.91 -8.03 8.64
N ALA A 415 24.51 -9.04 7.86
CA ALA A 415 25.43 -10.01 7.26
C ALA A 415 26.16 -9.41 6.03
N PRO A 416 27.41 -9.83 5.75
CA PRO A 416 28.21 -9.26 4.67
C PRO A 416 27.79 -9.76 3.26
N PRO A 417 27.95 -8.93 2.21
CA PRO A 417 27.59 -9.30 0.84
C PRO A 417 28.64 -10.18 0.15
N ALA A 418 28.16 -11.06 -0.74
CA ALA A 418 28.99 -11.92 -1.60
C ALA A 418 29.54 -11.18 -2.84
N PRO A 419 30.69 -11.62 -3.41
CA PRO A 419 31.37 -10.92 -4.51
C PRO A 419 30.72 -11.18 -5.88
N ALA A 420 30.69 -10.15 -6.72
CA ALA A 420 30.11 -10.15 -8.07
C ALA A 420 31.13 -10.57 -9.15
N LEU A 421 30.67 -11.37 -10.13
CA LEU A 421 31.42 -11.75 -11.34
C LEU A 421 30.98 -10.89 -12.54
N ALA A 422 31.94 -10.48 -13.36
CA ALA A 422 31.75 -9.63 -14.53
C ALA A 422 31.48 -10.45 -15.81
N VAL A 423 30.52 -10.01 -16.63
CA VAL A 423 30.21 -10.59 -17.96
C VAL A 423 30.03 -9.47 -18.99
N GLN A 424 30.53 -9.71 -20.21
CA GLN A 424 30.56 -8.79 -21.35
C GLN A 424 29.21 -8.77 -22.12
N PRO A 425 28.80 -7.64 -22.76
CA PRO A 425 27.50 -7.53 -23.40
C PRO A 425 27.50 -7.89 -24.88
N SER A 426 26.41 -8.53 -25.32
CA SER A 426 25.92 -8.51 -26.69
C SER A 426 24.63 -7.69 -26.76
N PHE A 427 24.46 -6.92 -27.84
CA PHE A 427 23.41 -5.93 -28.01
C PHE A 427 22.03 -6.58 -28.12
N SER A 428 21.11 -6.15 -27.24
CA SER A 428 19.68 -6.45 -27.25
C SER A 428 18.92 -5.13 -27.07
N HIS A 429 17.80 -4.97 -27.78
CA HIS A 429 16.90 -3.81 -27.74
C HIS A 429 16.06 -3.74 -26.44
N ALA A 430 16.63 -4.11 -25.30
CA ALA A 430 16.04 -3.82 -23.99
C ALA A 430 16.33 -2.36 -23.63
N SER A 431 15.37 -1.65 -23.04
CA SER A 431 15.61 -0.32 -22.47
C SER A 431 16.85 -0.37 -21.56
N LEU A 432 17.79 0.58 -21.73
CA LEU A 432 19.00 0.71 -20.91
C LEU A 432 18.69 0.73 -19.39
N SER A 433 17.50 1.22 -19.02
CA SER A 433 17.02 1.17 -17.64
C SER A 433 16.80 -0.25 -17.12
N THR A 434 16.29 -1.17 -17.95
CA THR A 434 16.16 -2.59 -17.62
C THR A 434 17.53 -3.28 -17.57
N TYR A 435 18.47 -2.86 -18.44
CA TYR A 435 19.83 -3.43 -18.51
C TYR A 435 20.67 -3.11 -17.25
N LEU A 436 20.60 -1.87 -16.73
CA LEU A 436 21.39 -1.45 -15.57
C LEU A 436 20.72 -1.71 -14.22
N PHE A 437 19.38 -1.71 -14.16
CA PHE A 437 18.66 -1.51 -12.91
C PHE A 437 17.53 -2.52 -12.71
N GLY A 438 17.82 -3.83 -12.74
CA GLY A 438 16.87 -4.86 -12.27
C GLY A 438 16.22 -4.51 -10.90
N ALA A 439 16.82 -3.61 -10.12
CA ALA A 439 16.12 -2.82 -9.11
C ALA A 439 16.00 -1.35 -9.50
N THR A 440 14.83 -0.74 -9.27
CA THR A 440 14.64 0.70 -9.45
C THR A 440 15.56 1.44 -8.47
N ASP A 441 16.60 2.09 -9.00
CA ASP A 441 17.39 3.06 -8.24
C ASP A 441 16.47 4.24 -7.94
N ILE A 442 16.14 4.43 -6.67
CA ILE A 442 15.36 5.58 -6.25
C ILE A 442 16.36 6.72 -6.22
N GLY A 443 16.51 7.38 -7.39
CA GLY A 443 17.46 8.48 -7.58
C GLY A 443 17.50 9.37 -6.34
N THR A 444 18.73 9.64 -5.87
CA THR A 444 19.01 10.07 -4.50
C THR A 444 17.96 11.06 -3.99
N GLN A 445 17.31 10.74 -2.86
CA GLN A 445 16.26 11.58 -2.27
C GLN A 445 16.72 13.03 -1.94
N SER A 446 18.02 13.32 -2.04
CA SER A 446 18.57 14.69 -2.03
C SER A 446 18.08 15.57 -3.17
N GLU A 447 17.52 14.99 -4.24
CA GLU A 447 16.94 15.74 -5.37
C GLU A 447 15.45 16.08 -5.19
N ILE A 448 14.87 15.92 -4.00
CA ILE A 448 13.78 16.82 -3.63
C ILE A 448 14.50 18.10 -3.21
N PRO A 449 14.68 19.11 -4.09
CA PRO A 449 15.36 20.33 -3.71
C PRO A 449 14.72 20.84 -2.42
N ASP A 450 15.52 21.39 -1.50
CA ASP A 450 14.98 22.20 -0.40
C ASP A 450 14.07 23.25 -1.06
N LEU A 451 12.75 23.01 -1.01
CA LEU A 451 11.70 23.77 -1.72
C LEU A 451 11.60 25.23 -1.25
N ASN A 452 12.49 25.63 -0.33
CA ASN A 452 12.68 26.99 0.13
C ASN A 452 13.71 27.78 -0.70
N SER A 453 14.44 27.15 -1.63
CA SER A 453 15.42 27.84 -2.48
C SER A 453 14.78 28.74 -3.54
N ASP A 454 13.53 28.51 -3.93
CA ASP A 454 12.82 29.30 -4.96
C ASP A 454 11.88 30.40 -4.42
N ILE A 455 11.87 30.70 -3.12
CA ILE A 455 10.93 31.69 -2.53
C ILE A 455 11.57 33.08 -2.32
N GLY A 456 12.85 33.29 -2.64
CA GLY A 456 13.48 34.61 -2.44
C GLY A 456 14.29 35.05 -3.64
N SER A 457 13.75 35.95 -4.47
CA SER A 457 14.46 37.11 -5.08
C SER A 457 13.84 37.71 -6.34
N ASP A 458 12.54 37.53 -6.67
CA ASP A 458 12.01 38.19 -7.89
C ASP A 458 10.57 38.72 -7.78
N ALA A 459 10.30 39.43 -6.68
CA ALA A 459 9.10 40.26 -6.53
C ALA A 459 9.52 41.72 -6.40
N GLY A 460 10.00 42.31 -7.50
CA GLY A 460 10.32 43.73 -7.48
C GLY A 460 10.92 44.32 -8.73
N ASP A 461 10.33 44.13 -9.92
CA ASP A 461 10.32 45.20 -10.95
C ASP A 461 9.41 44.87 -12.16
N MET A 462 8.09 44.97 -12.02
CA MET A 462 7.20 45.09 -13.21
C MET A 462 6.03 46.03 -12.90
N MET A 463 6.33 47.31 -12.71
CA MET A 463 5.38 48.38 -12.99
C MET A 463 6.06 49.48 -13.79
N GLY A 464 5.77 49.53 -15.08
CA GLY A 464 6.05 50.72 -15.88
C GLY A 464 6.40 50.46 -17.33
N ARG A 465 5.39 50.23 -18.17
CA ARG A 465 5.35 50.76 -19.55
C ARG A 465 3.92 50.64 -20.10
N ARG A 466 3.19 51.74 -19.96
CA ARG A 466 2.09 52.07 -20.88
C ARG A 466 2.73 52.52 -22.18
N THR A 467 2.46 51.82 -23.26
CA THR A 467 2.56 52.38 -24.61
C THR A 467 1.18 52.26 -25.24
N THR A 468 0.59 53.42 -25.42
CA THR A 468 -0.49 53.73 -26.35
C THR A 468 -0.10 53.29 -27.75
N GLU A 469 -0.93 52.53 -28.44
CA GLU A 469 -1.04 52.68 -29.89
C GLU A 469 -2.45 52.30 -30.37
N ASN A 470 -2.98 53.23 -31.16
CA ASN A 470 -4.30 53.29 -31.72
C ASN A 470 -4.27 52.64 -33.12
N SER A 471 -5.41 52.02 -33.45
CA SER A 471 -6.11 52.11 -34.74
C SER A 471 -5.61 51.36 -35.99
N LEU A 472 -6.60 50.70 -36.63
CA LEU A 472 -6.82 50.51 -38.08
C LEU A 472 -5.76 49.63 -38.79
N TRP A 473 -6.12 48.57 -39.50
CA TRP A 473 -6.99 48.53 -40.67
C TRP A 473 -7.68 47.17 -40.84
N SER A 474 -8.84 47.22 -41.51
CA SER A 474 -9.57 46.10 -42.12
C SER A 474 -8.83 45.54 -43.35
N ASP A 475 -8.85 44.22 -43.51
CA ASP A 475 -9.50 43.48 -44.61
C ASP A 475 -9.57 41.98 -44.28
#